data_AF-A0A1Q8LHK1-F1
#
_entry.id   AF-A0A1Q8LHK1-F1
#
_cell.length_a   1.000
_cell.length_b   1.000
_cell.length_c   1.000
_cell.angle_alpha   90.00
_cell.angle_beta   90.00
_cell.angle_gamma   90.00
#
_symmetry.space_group_name_H-M   'P 1'
#
loop_
_entity.id
_entity.type
_entity.pdbx_description
1 polymer ?
#
loop_
_entity_poly.entity_id
_entity_poly.type
_entity_poly.pdbx_seq_one_letter_code
_entity_poly.pdbx_strand_id
1 'polypeptide(L)' 'MIRDMERRKPGPPSKGEREEVRARVPVQLRRALQAEATRRGMTFNDFVGEALAELVGVPYGPQGGLPLTKAS' A
#
# COMPACT_ATOMS: atom_id res chain seq x y z
N MET A 1 4.02 31.08 -8.25
CA MET A 1 3.05 30.84 -7.15
C MET A 1 3.19 29.39 -6.71
N ILE A 2 3.91 29.11 -5.63
CA ILE A 2 3.97 27.77 -5.03
C ILE A 2 2.77 27.70 -4.10
N ARG A 3 1.76 26.88 -4.43
CA ARG A 3 0.65 26.62 -3.51
C ARG A 3 1.24 25.86 -2.33
N ASP A 4 1.13 26.45 -1.15
CA ASP A 4 1.37 25.80 0.13
C ASP A 4 0.39 24.61 0.20
N MET A 5 0.87 23.42 -0.15
CA MET A 5 0.09 22.20 -0.03
C MET A 5 0.10 21.83 1.45
N GLU A 6 -0.85 22.40 2.19
CA GLU A 6 -1.15 22.03 3.57
C GLU A 6 -1.06 20.51 3.68
N ARG A 7 -0.12 20.01 4.51
CA ARG A 7 0.11 18.56 4.65
C ARG A 7 -1.23 17.94 5.02
N ARG A 8 -1.78 17.12 4.11
CA ARG A 8 -2.99 16.35 4.39
C ARG A 8 -2.82 15.67 5.74
N LYS A 9 -3.78 15.87 6.64
CA LYS A 9 -3.79 15.22 7.95
C LYS A 9 -3.53 13.72 7.73
N PRO A 10 -2.62 13.10 8.52
CA PRO A 10 -2.39 11.67 8.42
C PRO A 10 -3.74 10.94 8.52
N GLY A 11 -3.91 9.88 7.75
CA GLY A 11 -5.06 9.01 7.91
C GLY A 11 -5.13 8.41 9.32
N PRO A 12 -6.20 7.68 9.65
CA PRO A 12 -6.28 6.95 10.90
C PRO A 12 -5.00 6.12 11.12
N PRO A 13 -4.52 6.00 12.36
CA PRO A 13 -3.36 5.16 12.67
C PRO A 13 -3.63 3.73 12.21
N SER A 14 -2.55 3.05 11.78
CA SER A 14 -2.64 1.65 11.38
C SER A 14 -3.15 0.79 12.55
N LYS A 15 -3.93 -0.24 12.23
CA LYS A 15 -4.43 -1.18 13.24
C LYS A 15 -3.31 -2.14 13.64
N GLY A 16 -2.99 -2.18 14.94
CA GLY A 16 -1.99 -3.08 15.53
C GLY A 16 -0.55 -2.54 15.46
N GLU A 17 0.37 -3.29 16.06
CA GLU A 17 1.80 -3.01 16.05
C GLU A 17 2.38 -3.25 14.65
N ARG A 18 2.93 -2.20 14.03
CA ARG A 18 3.43 -2.22 12.65
C ARG A 18 4.60 -1.26 12.51
N GLU A 19 5.58 -1.65 11.70
CA GLU A 19 6.70 -0.80 11.29
C GLU A 19 6.61 -0.42 9.81
N GLU A 20 7.27 0.68 9.44
CA GLU A 20 7.24 1.23 8.08
C GLU A 20 8.44 0.76 7.24
N VAL A 21 8.18 0.25 6.05
CA VAL A 21 9.21 -0.06 5.03
C VAL A 21 9.14 0.97 3.91
N ARG A 22 10.22 1.75 3.72
CA ARG A 22 10.35 2.74 2.64
C ARG A 22 11.41 2.32 1.63
N ALA A 23 11.00 2.07 0.39
CA ALA A 23 11.92 1.73 -0.70
C ALA A 23 11.74 2.67 -1.91
N ARG A 24 12.86 3.04 -2.55
CA ARG A 24 12.86 3.68 -3.87
C ARG A 24 13.08 2.58 -4.91
N VAL A 25 12.13 2.41 -5.82
CA VAL A 25 12.14 1.36 -6.85
C VAL A 25 12.04 1.96 -8.25
N PRO A 26 12.45 1.24 -9.31
CA PRO A 26 12.21 1.68 -10.69
C PRO A 26 10.72 1.98 -10.94
N VAL A 27 10.43 3.00 -11.74
CA VAL A 27 9.06 3.43 -12.06
C VAL A 27 8.23 2.28 -12.65
N GLN A 28 8.84 1.49 -13.52
CA GLN A 28 8.21 0.32 -14.15
C GLN A 28 7.76 -0.70 -13.09
N LEU A 29 8.59 -0.97 -12.06
CA LEU A 29 8.25 -1.88 -10.98
C LEU A 29 7.06 -1.37 -10.15
N ARG A 30 7.06 -0.09 -9.77
CA ARG A 30 5.93 0.51 -9.02
C ARG A 30 4.60 0.41 -9.77
N ARG A 31 4.63 0.57 -11.11
CA ARG A 31 3.46 0.45 -11.98
C ARG A 31 2.99 -0.99 -12.09
N ALA A 32 3.89 -1.94 -12.30
CA ALA A 32 3.57 -3.36 -12.38
C ALA A 32 2.92 -3.85 -11.07
N LEU A 33 3.50 -3.51 -9.92
CA LEU A 33 2.94 -3.83 -8.61
C LEU A 33 1.54 -3.23 -8.40
N GLN A 34 1.29 -2.01 -8.91
CA GLN A 34 -0.03 -1.38 -8.82
C GLN A 34 -1.08 -2.10 -9.67
N ALA A 35 -0.73 -2.45 -10.91
CA ALA A 35 -1.63 -3.15 -11.82
C ALA A 35 -2.01 -4.53 -11.25
N GLU A 36 -1.04 -5.23 -10.67
CA GLU A 36 -1.25 -6.53 -10.05
C GLU A 36 -2.13 -6.44 -8.80
N ALA A 37 -1.90 -5.45 -7.92
CA ALA A 37 -2.77 -5.19 -6.78
C ALA A 37 -4.22 -4.95 -7.21
N THR A 38 -4.43 -4.13 -8.24
CA THR A 38 -5.76 -3.89 -8.82
C THR A 38 -6.36 -5.18 -9.39
N ARG A 39 -5.59 -5.97 -10.13
CA ARG A 39 -6.04 -7.26 -10.71
C ARG A 39 -6.51 -8.24 -9.64
N ARG A 40 -5.88 -8.23 -8.46
CA ARG A 40 -6.25 -9.06 -7.31
C ARG A 40 -7.34 -8.45 -6.41
N GLY A 41 -7.81 -7.23 -6.71
CA GLY A 41 -8.78 -6.52 -5.86
C GLY A 41 -8.21 -6.12 -4.49
N MET A 42 -6.89 -6.02 -4.38
CA MET A 42 -6.17 -5.72 -3.13
C MET A 42 -5.70 -4.26 -3.12
N THR A 43 -5.52 -3.71 -1.92
CA THR A 43 -4.79 -2.44 -1.81
C THR A 43 -3.34 -2.64 -2.19
N PHE A 44 -2.67 -1.58 -2.65
CA PHE A 44 -1.24 -1.66 -3.00
C PHE A 44 -0.39 -2.15 -1.81
N ASN A 45 -0.68 -1.65 -0.60
CA ASN A 45 0.07 -2.03 0.60
C ASN A 45 -0.20 -3.46 1.02
N ASP A 46 -1.44 -3.95 0.88
CA ASP A 46 -1.76 -5.35 1.16
C ASP A 46 -1.06 -6.29 0.20
N PHE A 47 -1.11 -5.99 -1.10
CA PHE A 47 -0.41 -6.79 -2.10
C PHE A 47 1.11 -6.82 -1.88
N VAL A 48 1.75 -5.67 -1.65
CA VAL A 48 3.19 -5.62 -1.38
C VAL A 48 3.53 -6.31 -0.06
N GLY A 49 2.72 -6.11 0.98
CA GLY A 49 2.91 -6.75 2.28
C GLY A 49 2.82 -8.26 2.21
N GLU A 50 1.81 -8.80 1.53
CA GLU A 50 1.66 -10.24 1.27
C GLU A 50 2.85 -10.79 0.49
N ALA A 51 3.28 -10.11 -0.58
CA ALA A 51 4.42 -10.57 -1.40
C ALA A 51 5.74 -10.60 -0.62
N LEU A 52 6.00 -9.59 0.23
CA LEU A 52 7.18 -9.57 1.09
C LEU A 52 7.09 -10.66 2.17
N ALA A 53 5.91 -10.84 2.75
CA ALA A 53 5.69 -11.81 3.82
C ALA A 53 5.84 -13.26 3.33
N GLU A 54 5.33 -13.55 2.12
CA GLU A 54 5.54 -14.82 1.42
C GLU A 54 7.03 -15.07 1.16
N LEU A 55 7.75 -14.05 0.69
CA LEU A 55 9.18 -14.15 0.40
C LEU A 55 10.03 -14.49 1.65
N VAL A 56 9.69 -13.92 2.81
CA VAL A 56 10.47 -14.11 4.05
C VAL A 56 9.87 -15.13 5.02
N GLY A 57 8.71 -15.72 4.69
CA GLY A 57 8.06 -16.75 5.49
C GLY A 57 7.41 -16.24 6.79
N VAL A 58 6.88 -15.01 6.81
CA VAL A 58 6.14 -14.48 7.98
C VAL A 58 4.63 -14.37 7.68
N PRO A 59 3.74 -14.54 8.67
CA PRO A 59 2.31 -14.31 8.46
C PRO A 59 2.01 -12.83 8.17
N TYR A 60 1.08 -12.56 7.25
CA TYR A 60 0.61 -11.21 6.96
C TYR A 60 -0.92 -11.11 7.08
N GLY A 61 -1.37 -10.21 7.94
CA GLY A 61 -2.78 -9.84 8.08
C GLY A 61 -3.10 -8.60 7.23
N PRO A 62 -4.14 -8.64 6.38
CA PRO A 62 -4.58 -7.49 5.60
C PRO A 62 -4.77 -6.25 6.49
N GLN A 63 -4.26 -5.10 6.06
CA GLN A 63 -4.39 -3.85 6.80
C GLN A 63 -5.82 -3.30 6.71
N GLY A 64 -6.57 -3.71 5.69
CA GLY A 64 -7.95 -3.31 5.47
C GLY A 64 -8.03 -1.85 5.04
N GLY A 65 -7.58 -1.55 3.81
CA GLY A 65 -7.96 -0.30 3.15
C GLY A 65 -9.38 -0.36 2.60
N LEU A 66 -9.98 0.80 2.32
CA LEU A 66 -11.28 0.88 1.64
C LEU A 66 -11.28 -0.01 0.39
N PRO A 67 -12.33 -0.82 0.15
CA PRO A 67 -12.43 -1.63 -1.05
C PRO A 67 -12.24 -0.76 -2.30
N LEU A 68 -11.34 -1.17 -3.21
CA LEU A 68 -11.11 -0.46 -4.48
C LEU A 68 -12.38 -0.41 -5.37
N THR A 69 -13.42 -1.17 -5.02
CA THR A 69 -14.72 -1.23 -5.69
C THR A 69 -15.61 0.00 -5.46
N LYS A 70 -15.26 0.94 -4.56
CA LYS A 70 -16.04 2.17 -4.33
C LYS A 70 -15.53 3.41 -5.08
N ALA A 71 -14.76 3.23 -6.14
CA ALA A 71 -14.41 4.30 -7.08
C ALA A 71 -15.18 4.09 -8.39
N SER A 72 -16.47 4.42 -8.40
CA SER A 72 -17.31 4.58 -9.59
C SER A 72 -18.20 5.78 -9.38
#